data_AF-A0A1F7Z2E9-F1
#
_entry.id   AF-A0A1F7Z2E9-F1
#
_cell.length_a   1.000
_cell.length_b   1.000
_cell.length_c   1.000
_cell.angle_alpha   90.00
_cell.angle_beta   90.00
_cell.angle_gamma   90.00
#
_symmetry.space_group_name_H-M   'P 1'
#
loop_
_entity.id
_entity.type
_entity.pdbx_description
1 polymer ?
#
loop_
_entity_poly.entity_id
_entity_poly.type
_entity_poly.pdbx_seq_one_letter_code
_entity_poly.pdbx_strand_id
1 'polypeptide(L)'
;MRFPKAAIYISQLDSNHSDKLDSMVDSLFKDEIAYERASQALRRRFVRGAEFVQGVDRGGRITRIKRERVGGKYKYFLEGLDGGWNSPDERIWIVAMYALWQKNK
;
A
#
# COMPACT_ATOMS: atom_id res chain seq x y z
N MET A 1 2.53 -16.86 -6.79
CA MET A 1 2.84 -15.42 -6.60
C MET A 1 1.75 -14.79 -5.74
N ARG A 2 2.10 -14.03 -4.69
CA ARG A 2 1.16 -13.58 -3.63
C ARG A 2 0.18 -12.49 -4.07
N PHE A 3 0.53 -11.72 -5.10
CA PHE A 3 -0.27 -10.61 -5.65
C PHE A 3 -0.21 -10.67 -7.19
N PRO A 4 -0.97 -11.59 -7.82
CA PRO A 4 -0.87 -11.83 -9.26
C PRO A 4 -1.27 -10.63 -10.12
N LYS A 5 -2.27 -9.84 -9.72
CA LYS A 5 -2.73 -8.70 -10.54
C LYS A 5 -1.68 -7.59 -10.58
N ALA A 6 -1.15 -7.22 -9.42
CA ALA A 6 -0.09 -6.23 -9.30
C ALA A 6 1.19 -6.70 -9.99
N ALA A 7 1.53 -7.98 -9.91
CA ALA A 7 2.68 -8.53 -10.62
C ALA A 7 2.57 -8.39 -12.14
N ILE A 8 1.41 -8.76 -12.71
CA ILE A 8 1.14 -8.59 -14.15
C ILE A 8 1.25 -7.12 -14.53
N TYR A 9 0.62 -6.23 -13.76
CA TYR A 9 0.69 -4.79 -13.98
C TYR A 9 2.13 -4.28 -14.00
N ILE A 10 2.93 -4.60 -12.97
CA ILE A 10 4.33 -4.17 -12.89
C ILE A 10 5.17 -4.74 -14.04
N SER A 11 4.94 -5.99 -14.46
CA SER A 11 5.69 -6.59 -15.58
C SER A 11 5.40 -5.95 -16.94
N GLN A 12 4.28 -5.24 -17.07
CA GLN A 12 3.85 -4.57 -18.30
C GLN A 12 4.20 -3.08 -18.30
N LEU A 13 4.72 -2.53 -17.20
CA LEU A 13 5.12 -1.14 -17.13
C LEU A 13 6.36 -0.89 -17.97
N ASP A 14 6.28 0.13 -18.82
CA ASP A 14 7.46 0.75 -19.42
C ASP A 14 8.22 1.53 -18.35
N SER A 15 9.56 1.40 -18.34
CA SER A 15 10.43 2.07 -17.37
C SER A 15 10.28 3.59 -17.38
N ASN A 16 9.92 4.18 -18.53
CA ASN A 16 9.66 5.62 -18.67
C ASN A 16 8.36 6.10 -17.99
N HIS A 17 7.46 5.17 -17.65
CA HIS A 17 6.13 5.47 -17.08
C HIS A 17 5.97 4.95 -15.64
N SER A 18 7.02 4.36 -15.07
CA SER A 18 6.99 3.88 -13.70
C SER A 18 7.05 5.03 -12.70
N ASP A 19 6.06 5.10 -11.80
CA ASP A 19 6.07 6.07 -10.71
C ASP A 19 6.83 5.52 -9.47
N LYS A 20 6.97 6.37 -8.44
CA LYS A 20 7.65 5.97 -7.19
C LYS A 20 6.92 4.85 -6.45
N LEU A 21 5.60 4.77 -6.58
CA LEU A 21 4.81 3.71 -5.97
C LEU A 21 5.02 2.40 -6.73
N ASP A 22 5.09 2.43 -8.06
CA ASP A 22 5.40 1.26 -8.89
C ASP A 22 6.78 0.69 -8.57
N SER A 23 7.78 1.58 -8.49
CA SER A 23 9.13 1.23 -8.07
C SER A 23 9.18 0.61 -6.66
N MET A 24 8.35 1.13 -5.74
CA MET A 24 8.23 0.56 -4.40
C MET A 24 7.59 -0.83 -4.44
N VAL A 25 6.51 -1.02 -5.22
CA VAL A 25 5.86 -2.33 -5.36
C VAL A 25 6.82 -3.36 -5.96
N ASP A 26 7.54 -3.00 -7.01
CA ASP A 26 8.56 -3.87 -7.62
C ASP A 26 9.67 -4.25 -6.62
N SER A 27 10.16 -3.27 -5.84
CA SER A 27 11.11 -3.53 -4.74
C SER A 27 10.57 -4.52 -3.71
N LEU A 28 9.30 -4.37 -3.30
CA LEU A 28 8.67 -5.26 -2.33
C LEU A 28 8.34 -6.65 -2.91
N PHE A 29 8.18 -6.77 -4.22
CA PHE A 29 8.08 -8.08 -4.89
C PHE A 29 9.40 -8.83 -4.88
N LYS A 30 10.51 -8.12 -5.08
CA LYS A 30 11.86 -8.68 -5.13
C LYS A 30 12.41 -9.02 -3.75
N ASP A 31 11.95 -8.34 -2.70
CA ASP A 31 12.37 -8.56 -1.31
C ASP A 31 11.17 -8.86 -0.39
N GLU A 32 10.92 -10.16 -0.17
CA GLU A 32 9.85 -10.64 0.70
C GLU A 32 10.04 -10.19 2.17
N ILE A 33 11.28 -10.07 2.64
CA ILE A 33 11.59 -9.63 4.00
C ILE A 33 11.21 -8.15 4.16
N ALA A 34 11.54 -7.31 3.17
CA ALA A 34 11.13 -5.91 3.15
C ALA A 34 9.61 -5.78 3.14
N TYR A 35 8.92 -6.57 2.32
CA TYR A 35 7.46 -6.62 2.31
C TYR A 35 6.89 -6.95 3.69
N GLU A 36 7.35 -8.02 4.33
CA GLU A 36 6.81 -8.43 5.64
C GLU A 36 7.11 -7.39 6.73
N ARG A 37 8.29 -6.76 6.71
CA ARG A 37 8.62 -5.67 7.63
C ARG A 37 7.66 -4.49 7.49
N ALA A 38 7.42 -4.01 6.27
CA ALA A 38 6.49 -2.92 6.00
C ALA A 38 5.04 -3.29 6.37
N SER A 39 4.62 -4.49 6.00
CA SER A 39 3.33 -5.11 6.30
C SER A 39 3.04 -5.13 7.82
N GLN A 40 4.00 -5.61 8.62
CA GLN A 40 3.86 -5.67 10.07
C GLN A 40 3.94 -4.28 10.71
N ALA A 41 4.80 -3.39 10.19
CA ALA A 41 4.87 -2.01 10.66
C ALA A 41 3.53 -1.28 10.49
N LEU A 42 2.91 -1.39 9.32
CA LEU A 42 1.57 -0.86 9.05
C LEU A 42 0.54 -1.47 10.02
N ARG A 43 0.51 -2.80 10.14
CA ARG A 43 -0.43 -3.49 11.03
C ARG A 43 -0.32 -3.01 12.47
N ARG A 44 0.92 -2.83 12.98
CA ARG A 44 1.19 -2.37 14.35
C ARG A 44 0.62 -0.99 14.63
N ARG A 45 0.53 -0.10 13.64
CA ARG A 45 -0.11 1.22 13.83
C ARG A 45 -1.57 1.07 14.26
N PHE A 46 -2.33 0.25 13.53
CA PHE A 46 -3.74 0.00 13.84
C PHE A 46 -3.94 -0.81 15.13
N VAL A 47 -3.07 -1.78 15.40
CA VAL A 47 -3.11 -2.54 16.67
C VAL A 47 -2.90 -1.61 17.88
N ARG A 48 -2.13 -0.53 17.72
CA ARG A 48 -1.91 0.49 18.74
C ARG A 48 -3.01 1.57 18.79
N GLY A 49 -4.13 1.36 18.10
CA GLY A 49 -5.29 2.25 18.15
C GLY A 49 -5.27 3.42 17.18
N ALA A 50 -4.37 3.44 16.18
CA ALA A 50 -4.46 4.44 15.12
C ALA A 50 -5.76 4.23 14.30
N GLU A 51 -6.57 5.27 14.18
CA GLU A 51 -7.76 5.27 13.32
C GLU A 51 -7.38 5.28 11.84
N PHE A 52 -6.43 6.16 11.49
CA PHE A 52 -5.83 6.26 10.16
C PHE A 52 -4.31 6.40 10.24
N VAL A 53 -3.66 6.04 9.14
CA VAL A 53 -2.22 6.13 8.95
C VAL A 53 -1.97 6.79 7.60
N GLN A 54 -0.91 7.60 7.49
CA GLN A 54 -0.57 8.23 6.23
C GLN A 54 0.11 7.25 5.26
N GLY A 55 -0.15 7.45 3.97
CA GLY A 55 0.52 6.80 2.85
C GLY A 55 0.82 7.82 1.76
N VAL A 56 1.61 7.43 0.76
CA VAL A 56 1.83 8.22 -0.46
C VAL A 56 1.16 7.51 -1.63
N ASP A 57 0.23 8.19 -2.31
CA ASP A 57 -0.53 7.65 -3.44
C ASP A 57 0.21 7.76 -4.78
N ARG A 58 -0.48 7.34 -5.86
CA ARG A 58 -0.06 7.64 -7.22
C ARG A 58 -0.14 9.14 -7.46
N GLY A 59 0.96 9.72 -7.93
CA GLY A 59 1.12 11.18 -8.04
C GLY A 59 1.83 11.81 -6.83
N GLY A 60 2.20 11.02 -5.82
CA GLY A 60 3.07 11.47 -4.73
C GLY A 60 2.36 12.25 -3.63
N ARG A 61 1.03 12.20 -3.55
CA ARG A 61 0.26 12.94 -2.55
C ARG A 61 0.13 12.14 -1.28
N ILE A 62 0.05 12.83 -0.14
CA ILE A 62 -0.25 12.19 1.14
C ILE A 62 -1.73 11.83 1.15
N THR A 63 -2.03 10.56 1.41
CA THR A 63 -3.38 10.01 1.55
C THR A 63 -3.52 9.31 2.90
N ARG A 64 -4.75 9.00 3.30
CA ARG A 64 -5.07 8.25 4.52
C ARG A 64 -5.37 6.79 4.19
N ILE A 65 -4.80 5.91 5.00
CA ILE A 65 -5.07 4.48 5.03
C ILE A 65 -5.82 4.19 6.32
N LYS A 66 -6.96 3.51 6.23
CA LYS A 66 -7.67 2.97 7.39
C LYS A 66 -7.74 1.45 7.33
N ARG A 67 -8.08 0.84 8.46
CA ARG A 67 -8.25 -0.61 8.58
C ARG A 67 -9.49 -0.92 9.39
N GLU A 68 -10.41 -1.67 8.82
CA GLU A 68 -11.70 -2.00 9.44
C GLU A 68 -11.94 -3.51 9.41
N ARG A 69 -12.79 -4.00 10.32
CA ARG A 69 -13.21 -5.40 10.35
C ARG A 69 -14.51 -5.56 9.56
N VAL A 70 -14.43 -6.19 8.40
CA VAL A 70 -15.57 -6.45 7.50
C VAL A 70 -15.76 -7.96 7.36
N GLY A 71 -16.92 -8.47 7.75
CA GLY A 71 -17.22 -9.92 7.68
C GLY A 71 -16.23 -10.77 8.49
N GLY A 72 -15.83 -10.29 9.67
CA GLY A 72 -14.89 -10.97 10.56
C GLY A 72 -13.40 -10.84 10.18
N LYS A 73 -13.09 -10.35 8.97
CA LYS A 73 -11.70 -10.16 8.48
C LYS A 73 -11.33 -8.69 8.46
N TYR A 74 -10.05 -8.39 8.69
CA TYR A 74 -9.56 -7.02 8.53
C TYR A 74 -9.32 -6.69 7.06
N LYS A 75 -9.95 -5.62 6.60
CA LYS A 75 -9.69 -5.00 5.30
C LYS A 75 -9.05 -3.63 5.50
N TYR A 76 -8.30 -3.22 4.51
CA TYR A 76 -7.71 -1.90 4.47
C TYR A 76 -8.39 -1.08 3.38
N PHE A 77 -8.45 0.22 3.60
CA PHE A 77 -9.07 1.18 2.69
C PHE A 77 -8.17 2.39 2.55
N LEU A 78 -8.25 3.02 1.39
CA LEU A 78 -7.56 4.25 1.04
C LEU A 78 -8.60 5.35 0.87
N GLU A 79 -8.27 6.56 1.32
CA GLU A 79 -9.06 7.74 1.02
C GLU A 79 -8.80 8.19 -0.43
N GLY A 80 -9.88 8.25 -1.21
CA GLY A 80 -9.93 8.84 -2.53
C GLY A 80 -10.00 10.36 -2.47
N LEU A 81 -9.82 11.01 -3.62
CA LEU A 81 -9.84 12.47 -3.73
C LEU A 81 -11.20 13.10 -3.45
N ASP A 82 -12.24 12.29 -3.60
CA ASP A 82 -13.62 12.61 -3.26
C ASP A 82 -13.92 12.47 -1.76
N GLY A 83 -12.93 12.08 -0.94
CA GLY A 83 -13.12 11.72 0.47
C GLY A 83 -13.75 10.33 0.67
N GLY A 84 -14.00 9.60 -0.41
CA GLY A 84 -14.53 8.24 -0.39
C GLY A 84 -13.48 7.22 0.06
N TRP A 85 -13.93 6.10 0.64
CA TRP A 85 -13.04 5.03 1.07
C TRP A 85 -13.08 3.85 0.11
N ASN A 86 -11.94 3.56 -0.51
CA ASN A 86 -11.81 2.52 -1.52
C ASN A 86 -10.90 1.40 -1.02
N SER A 87 -11.30 0.14 -1.22
CA SER A 87 -10.44 -1.01 -0.91
C SER A 87 -9.74 -1.45 -2.20
N PRO A 88 -8.40 -1.43 -2.26
CA PRO A 88 -7.69 -1.91 -3.42
C PRO A 88 -7.77 -3.43 -3.51
N ASP A 89 -7.75 -3.92 -4.75
CA ASP A 89 -7.80 -5.35 -5.08
C ASP A 89 -6.76 -6.18 -4.33
N GLU A 90 -5.54 -5.64 -4.20
CA GLU A 90 -4.43 -6.33 -3.58
C GLU A 90 -3.72 -5.46 -2.55
N ARG A 91 -3.46 -6.05 -1.39
CA ARG A 91 -2.88 -5.36 -0.22
C ARG A 91 -1.48 -4.78 -0.48
N ILE A 92 -0.74 -5.30 -1.46
CA ILE A 92 0.61 -4.81 -1.79
C ILE A 92 0.63 -3.30 -2.05
N TRP A 93 -0.41 -2.76 -2.69
CA TRP A 93 -0.53 -1.34 -2.95
C TRP A 93 -0.53 -0.51 -1.67
N ILE A 94 -1.30 -0.92 -0.67
CA ILE A 94 -1.38 -0.20 0.61
C ILE A 94 -0.07 -0.29 1.38
N VAL A 95 0.54 -1.48 1.38
CA VAL A 95 1.84 -1.69 2.03
C VAL A 95 2.90 -0.81 1.37
N ALA A 96 2.90 -0.72 0.03
CA ALA A 96 3.81 0.14 -0.72
C ALA A 96 3.56 1.63 -0.45
N MET A 97 2.30 2.08 -0.44
CA MET A 97 1.95 3.47 -0.10
C MET A 97 2.45 3.87 1.29
N TYR A 98 2.28 2.98 2.27
CA TYR A 98 2.80 3.18 3.61
C TYR A 98 4.34 3.16 3.67
N ALA A 99 4.97 2.19 3.02
CA ALA A 99 6.43 2.07 2.98
C ALA A 99 7.07 3.30 2.32
N LEU A 100 6.45 3.81 1.25
CA LEU A 100 6.89 5.01 0.55
C LEU A 100 6.77 6.25 1.45
N TRP A 101 5.65 6.40 2.17
CA TRP A 101 5.51 7.45 3.19
C TRP A 101 6.59 7.36 4.27
N GLN A 102 6.88 6.15 4.78
CA GLN A 102 7.93 5.97 5.79
C GLN A 102 9.33 6.35 5.29
N LYS A 103 9.62 6.17 4.00
CA LYS A 103 10.92 6.58 3.41
C LYS A 103 11.03 8.10 3.21
N ASN A 104 9.92 8.79 3.05
CA ASN A 104 9.88 10.24 2.81
C ASN A 104 9.71 11.06 4.11
N LYS A 105 9.66 10.40 5.26
CA LYS A 105 9.57 11.02 6.59
C LYS A 105 10.95 11.26 7.17
#